data_AF-A0A8K0ULY6-F1
#
_entry.id   AF-A0A8K0ULY6-F1
#
_cell.length_a   1.000
_cell.length_b   1.000
_cell.length_c   1.000
_cell.angle_alpha   90.00
_cell.angle_beta   90.00
_cell.angle_gamma   90.00
#
_symmetry.space_group_name_H-M   'P 1'
#
loop_
_entity.id
_entity.type
_entity.pdbx_description
1 polymer ?
#
loop_
_entity_poly.entity_id
_entity_poly.type
_entity_poly.pdbx_seq_one_letter_code
_entity_poly.pdbx_strand_id
1 'polypeptide(L)'
;MSSRNPTQYKERRLLTGIVKPSIFSGLPLITQVPSCFVLDGMHLILNLADIFMALWRGTLYVEGQDSRSYWDWAVFQDSAVWKKHGAVVGASRPYFPGSFDRPPRNPAEKINSGYKA
;
A
#
# COMPACT_ATOMS: atom_id res chain seq x y z
N MET A 1 -15.88 22.95 18.28
CA MET A 1 -14.60 23.40 17.70
C MET A 1 -14.58 23.09 16.21
N SER A 2 -14.70 24.09 15.33
CA SER A 2 -14.66 23.91 13.87
C SER A 2 -13.23 23.97 13.35
N SER A 3 -12.79 22.96 12.60
CA SER A 3 -11.43 22.87 12.02
C SER A 3 -11.41 23.53 10.64
N ARG A 4 -10.43 24.41 10.39
CA ARG A 4 -10.40 25.22 9.16
C ARG A 4 -9.72 24.53 7.98
N ASN A 5 -8.94 23.49 8.23
CA ASN A 5 -8.25 22.70 7.20
C ASN A 5 -8.09 21.22 7.62
N PRO A 6 -7.77 20.31 6.68
CA PRO A 6 -7.60 18.88 6.98
C PRO A 6 -6.50 18.59 8.00
N THR A 7 -5.45 19.42 8.05
CA THR A 7 -4.33 19.28 9.00
C THR A 7 -4.77 19.54 10.43
N GLN A 8 -5.42 20.67 10.71
CA GLN A 8 -6.01 20.99 12.01
C GLN A 8 -7.06 19.96 12.44
N TYR A 9 -7.80 19.40 11.48
CA TYR A 9 -8.73 18.33 11.77
C TYR A 9 -8.03 17.06 12.29
N LYS A 10 -6.91 16.66 11.67
CA LYS A 10 -6.10 15.52 12.13
C LYS A 10 -5.49 15.77 13.51
N GLU A 11 -4.90 16.94 13.73
CA GLU A 11 -4.29 17.32 15.02
C GLU A 11 -5.31 17.32 16.16
N ARG A 12 -6.45 17.97 15.96
CA ARG A 12 -7.49 18.05 17.00
C ARG A 12 -8.04 16.68 17.35
N ARG A 13 -8.22 15.79 16.37
CA ARG A 13 -8.69 14.42 16.62
C ARG A 13 -7.69 13.60 17.42
N LEU A 14 -6.39 13.84 17.24
CA LEU A 14 -5.35 13.21 18.05
C LEU A 14 -5.40 13.75 19.50
N LEU A 15 -5.46 15.08 19.66
CA LEU A 15 -5.51 15.73 20.98
C LEU A 15 -6.76 15.39 21.80
N THR A 16 -7.92 15.29 21.15
CA THR A 16 -9.18 14.92 21.82
C THR A 16 -9.32 13.42 22.05
N GLY A 17 -8.34 12.60 21.67
CA GLY A 17 -8.39 11.15 21.79
C GLY A 17 -9.40 10.46 20.86
N ILE A 18 -9.95 11.17 19.88
CA ILE A 18 -10.82 10.57 18.84
C ILE A 18 -10.02 9.59 17.97
N VAL A 19 -8.70 9.82 17.84
CA VAL A 19 -7.75 8.91 17.22
C VAL A 19 -6.71 8.53 18.25
N LYS A 20 -6.38 7.23 18.32
CA LYS A 20 -5.32 6.74 19.20
C LYS A 20 -3.95 7.26 18.72
N PRO A 21 -3.08 7.74 19.63
CA PRO A 21 -1.70 8.02 19.30
C PRO A 21 -0.98 6.74 18.90
N SER A 22 0.14 6.88 18.19
CA SER A 22 0.99 5.74 17.85
C SER A 22 1.46 5.03 19.12
N ILE A 23 1.58 3.70 19.06
CA ILE A 23 2.06 2.90 20.21
C ILE A 23 3.46 3.36 20.66
N PHE A 24 4.27 3.84 19.72
CA PHE A 24 5.59 4.39 19.96
C PHE A 24 5.57 5.68 20.81
N SER A 25 4.47 6.44 20.79
CA SER A 25 4.32 7.64 21.63
C SER A 25 4.14 7.32 23.12
N GLY A 26 3.82 6.07 23.46
CA GLY A 26 3.69 5.62 24.85
C GLY A 26 4.95 4.93 25.41
N LEU A 27 6.00 4.78 24.61
CA LEU A 27 7.22 4.10 25.03
C LEU A 27 8.16 5.08 25.76
N PRO A 28 8.69 4.74 26.95
CA PRO A 28 9.55 5.61 27.73
C PRO A 28 10.93 5.83 27.11
N LEU A 29 11.34 4.92 26.21
CA LEU A 29 12.57 5.02 25.44
C LEU A 29 12.28 4.58 24.01
N ILE A 30 12.57 5.46 23.06
CA ILE A 30 12.39 5.26 21.63
C ILE A 30 13.71 5.67 20.96
N THR A 31 14.28 4.80 20.13
CA THR A 31 15.40 5.17 19.25
C THR A 31 14.92 6.20 18.21
N GLN A 32 15.81 7.00 17.61
CA GLN A 32 15.34 7.99 16.63
C GLN A 32 14.70 7.30 15.41
N VAL A 33 13.69 7.92 14.80
CA VAL A 33 13.18 7.49 13.48
C VAL A 33 14.35 7.48 12.49
N PRO A 34 14.59 6.39 11.73
CA PRO A 34 13.75 5.20 11.53
C PRO A 34 14.05 4.01 12.46
N SER A 35 15.11 4.08 13.27
CA SER A 35 15.62 2.99 14.11
C SER A 35 14.66 2.50 15.19
N CYS A 36 13.59 3.23 15.51
CA CYS A 36 12.53 2.78 16.43
C CYS A 36 11.54 1.81 15.84
N PHE A 37 11.48 1.74 14.52
CA PHE A 37 10.70 0.75 13.80
C PHE A 37 11.61 -0.46 13.58
N VAL A 38 11.62 -1.39 14.56
CA VAL A 38 12.45 -2.61 14.51
C VAL A 38 12.14 -3.35 13.21
N LEU A 39 13.13 -3.35 12.31
CA LEU A 39 13.16 -4.07 11.04
C LEU A 39 11.80 -4.15 10.35
N ASP A 40 11.30 -2.99 9.93
CA ASP A 40 10.02 -2.90 9.25
C ASP A 40 10.07 -3.39 7.78
N GLY A 41 10.63 -4.59 7.57
CA GLY A 41 10.65 -5.25 6.27
C GLY A 41 9.23 -5.57 5.78
N MET A 42 8.29 -5.83 6.71
CA MET A 42 6.91 -6.11 6.35
C MET A 42 6.23 -4.89 5.70
N HIS A 43 6.26 -3.69 6.31
CA HIS A 43 5.66 -2.53 5.67
C HIS A 43 6.48 -2.04 4.48
N LEU A 44 7.82 -2.18 4.50
CA LEU A 44 8.63 -1.88 3.31
C LEU A 44 8.18 -2.72 2.10
N ILE A 45 8.05 -4.03 2.26
CA ILE A 45 7.62 -4.93 1.19
C ILE A 45 6.19 -4.60 0.74
N LEU A 46 5.30 -4.27 1.67
CA LEU A 46 3.92 -3.87 1.34
C LEU A 46 3.86 -2.54 0.57
N ASN A 47 4.63 -1.54 1.00
CA ASN A 47 4.71 -0.24 0.33
C ASN A 47 5.33 -0.36 -1.06
N LEU A 48 6.42 -1.14 -1.19
CA LEU A 48 7.02 -1.43 -2.49
C LEU A 48 6.01 -2.12 -3.41
N ALA A 49 5.32 -3.16 -2.93
CA ALA A 49 4.31 -3.85 -3.71
C ALA A 49 3.21 -2.89 -4.20
N ASP A 50 2.74 -1.97 -3.35
CA ASP A 50 1.73 -0.97 -3.73
C ASP A 50 2.24 0.00 -4.82
N ILE A 51 3.47 0.51 -4.66
CA ILE A 51 4.11 1.40 -5.64
C ILE A 51 4.33 0.68 -6.97
N PHE A 52 4.85 -0.55 -6.96
CA PHE A 52 5.06 -1.34 -8.18
C PHE A 52 3.74 -1.66 -8.88
N MET A 53 2.69 -1.97 -8.13
CA MET A 53 1.36 -2.15 -8.70
C MET A 53 0.86 -0.87 -9.35
N ALA A 54 1.04 0.29 -8.71
CA ALA A 54 0.65 1.57 -9.28
C ALA A 54 1.46 1.92 -10.53
N LEU A 55 2.74 1.57 -10.56
CA LEU A 55 3.63 1.73 -11.71
C LEU A 55 3.16 0.88 -12.90
N TRP A 56 2.98 -0.43 -12.70
CA TRP A 56 2.58 -1.33 -13.79
C TRP A 56 1.15 -1.09 -14.27
N ARG A 57 0.25 -0.66 -13.38
CA ARG A 57 -1.14 -0.28 -13.71
C ARG A 57 -1.24 1.10 -14.33
N GLY A 58 -0.16 1.89 -14.29
CA GLY A 58 -0.17 3.28 -14.71
C GLY A 58 -1.11 4.16 -13.89
N THR A 59 -1.34 3.84 -12.62
CA THR A 59 -2.26 4.59 -11.73
C THR A 59 -1.54 5.63 -10.87
N LEU A 60 -0.22 5.78 -11.02
CA LEU A 60 0.52 6.86 -10.37
C LEU A 60 -0.04 8.23 -10.79
N TYR A 61 0.14 9.21 -9.89
CA TYR A 61 -0.15 10.60 -10.20
C TYR A 61 0.80 11.08 -11.29
N VAL A 62 0.24 11.81 -12.26
CA VAL A 62 0.99 12.39 -13.37
C VAL A 62 1.15 13.87 -13.06
N GLU A 63 2.39 14.36 -13.05
CA GLU A 63 2.71 15.76 -12.79
C GLU A 63 3.21 16.45 -14.06
N GLY A 64 2.76 17.68 -14.29
CA GLY A 64 3.23 18.50 -15.40
C GLY A 64 2.78 18.02 -16.78
N GLN A 65 3.75 17.85 -17.69
CA GLN A 65 3.53 17.51 -19.11
C GLN A 65 3.72 16.00 -19.39
N ASP A 66 3.89 15.19 -18.35
CA ASP A 66 3.99 13.74 -18.51
C ASP A 66 2.64 13.14 -18.96
N SER A 67 2.67 11.96 -19.58
CA SER A 67 1.47 11.24 -20.01
C SER A 67 1.66 9.73 -19.85
N ARG A 68 0.63 9.08 -19.32
CA ARG A 68 0.55 7.62 -19.18
C ARG A 68 0.70 6.89 -20.51
N SER A 69 0.38 7.54 -21.64
CA SER A 69 0.58 6.98 -22.97
C SER A 69 2.04 6.68 -23.31
N TYR A 70 2.99 7.35 -22.64
CA TYR A 70 4.43 7.13 -22.83
C TYR A 70 5.02 6.11 -21.84
N TRP A 71 4.20 5.56 -20.94
CA TRP A 71 4.67 4.62 -19.92
C TRP A 71 4.70 3.19 -20.46
N ASP A 72 5.75 2.88 -21.22
CA ASP A 72 5.94 1.54 -21.82
C ASP A 72 6.04 0.43 -20.76
N TRP A 73 6.50 0.78 -19.55
CA TRP A 73 6.58 -0.13 -18.40
C TRP A 73 5.22 -0.43 -17.76
N ALA A 74 4.18 0.35 -18.04
CA ALA A 74 2.88 0.19 -17.43
C ALA A 74 2.04 -0.84 -18.21
N VAL A 75 2.52 -2.08 -18.20
CA VAL A 75 1.98 -3.23 -18.97
C VAL A 75 0.54 -3.62 -18.59
N PHE A 76 0.04 -3.14 -17.46
CA PHE A 76 -1.31 -3.41 -16.94
C PHE A 76 -2.22 -2.16 -16.97
N GLN A 77 -1.92 -1.18 -17.82
CA GLN A 77 -2.84 -0.05 -18.07
C GLN A 77 -4.20 -0.52 -18.60
N ASP A 78 -4.21 -1.51 -19.50
CA ASP A 78 -5.44 -2.12 -19.97
C ASP A 78 -6.05 -3.04 -18.89
N SER A 79 -7.26 -2.69 -18.47
CA SER A 79 -8.05 -3.44 -17.49
C SER A 79 -8.32 -4.88 -17.92
N ALA A 80 -8.47 -5.16 -19.22
CA ALA A 80 -8.66 -6.51 -19.73
C ALA A 80 -7.38 -7.36 -19.54
N VAL A 81 -6.22 -6.81 -19.89
CA VAL A 81 -4.91 -7.44 -19.67
C VAL A 81 -4.67 -7.69 -18.18
N TRP A 82 -4.97 -6.70 -17.34
CA TRP A 82 -4.85 -6.82 -15.89
C TRP A 82 -5.73 -7.93 -15.30
N LYS A 83 -7.02 -7.98 -15.68
CA LYS A 83 -7.94 -9.03 -15.21
C LYS A 83 -7.50 -10.42 -15.68
N LYS A 84 -7.04 -10.54 -16.93
CA LYS A 84 -6.53 -11.79 -17.48
C LYS A 84 -5.29 -12.26 -16.71
N HIS A 85 -4.34 -11.36 -16.46
CA HIS A 85 -3.16 -11.66 -15.64
C HIS A 85 -3.55 -12.10 -14.24
N GLY A 86 -4.47 -11.38 -13.60
CA GLY A 86 -4.92 -11.70 -12.26
C GLY A 86 -5.57 -13.07 -12.14
N ALA A 87 -6.36 -13.46 -13.14
CA ALA A 87 -6.94 -14.81 -13.23
C ALA A 87 -5.85 -15.90 -13.35
N VAL A 88 -4.80 -15.66 -14.14
CA VAL A 88 -3.65 -16.58 -14.25
C VAL A 88 -2.91 -16.72 -12.92
N VAL A 89 -2.67 -15.62 -12.21
CA VAL A 89 -2.06 -15.66 -10.87
C VAL A 89 -2.92 -16.46 -9.90
N GLY A 90 -4.24 -16.25 -9.89
CA GLY A 90 -5.17 -17.02 -9.04
C GLY A 90 -5.18 -18.52 -9.38
N ALA A 91 -5.15 -18.86 -10.68
CA ALA A 91 -5.12 -20.23 -11.17
C ALA A 91 -3.80 -20.94 -10.89
N SER A 92 -2.71 -20.21 -10.57
CA SER A 92 -1.41 -20.81 -10.26
C SER A 92 -1.37 -21.51 -8.89
N ARG A 93 -2.37 -21.30 -8.03
CA ARG A 93 -2.44 -21.80 -6.66
C ARG A 93 -2.17 -23.32 -6.49
N PRO A 94 -2.67 -24.23 -7.35
CA PRO A 94 -2.38 -25.67 -7.23
C PRO A 94 -0.91 -26.03 -7.44
N TYR A 95 -0.11 -25.15 -8.06
CA TYR A 95 1.31 -25.37 -8.31
C TYR A 95 2.22 -24.85 -7.19
N PHE A 96 1.65 -24.23 -6.14
CA PHE A 96 2.42 -23.82 -4.97
C PHE A 96 2.57 -24.99 -4.00
N PRO A 97 3.79 -25.21 -3.45
CA PRO A 97 3.99 -26.16 -2.37
C PRO A 97 3.08 -25.85 -1.18
N GLY A 98 2.62 -26.89 -0.50
CA GLY A 98 1.79 -26.75 0.71
C GLY A 98 2.47 -26.02 1.87
N SER A 99 3.80 -25.85 1.82
CA SER A 99 4.57 -25.03 2.78
C SER A 99 4.26 -23.53 2.67
N PHE A 100 3.64 -23.08 1.59
CA PHE A 100 3.16 -21.71 1.47
C PHE A 100 1.72 -21.63 1.99
N ASP A 101 1.57 -21.35 3.29
CA ASP A 101 0.25 -21.23 3.95
C ASP A 101 -0.69 -20.21 3.27
N ARG A 102 -0.12 -19.24 2.54
CA ARG A 102 -0.84 -18.18 1.82
C ARG A 102 -0.38 -18.11 0.36
N PRO A 103 -0.95 -18.94 -0.53
CA PRO A 103 -0.63 -18.87 -1.95
C PRO A 103 -1.13 -17.55 -2.57
N PRO A 104 -0.54 -17.10 -3.68
CA PRO A 104 -0.99 -15.92 -4.42
C PRO A 104 -2.49 -16.01 -4.76
N ARG A 105 -3.18 -14.88 -4.64
CA ARG A 105 -4.59 -14.73 -5.01
C ARG A 105 -4.68 -13.79 -6.21
N ASN A 106 -5.81 -13.80 -6.90
CA ASN A 106 -6.07 -12.86 -7.99
C ASN A 106 -5.93 -11.40 -7.50
N PRO A 107 -4.86 -10.68 -7.90
CA PRO A 107 -4.64 -9.30 -7.48
C PRO A 107 -5.64 -8.32 -8.12
N ALA A 108 -6.35 -8.70 -9.19
CA ALA A 108 -7.38 -7.87 -9.80
C ALA A 108 -8.69 -7.84 -9.00
N GLU A 109 -8.97 -8.89 -8.24
CA GLU A 109 -10.15 -9.01 -7.38
C GLU A 109 -9.86 -8.61 -5.94
N LYS A 110 -8.60 -8.74 -5.51
CA LYS A 110 -8.19 -8.48 -4.14
C LYS A 110 -7.00 -7.53 -4.11
N ILE A 111 -7.28 -6.24 -3.93
CA ILE A 111 -6.27 -5.26 -3.53
C ILE A 111 -6.49 -4.99 -2.04
N ASN A 112 -5.76 -5.75 -1.23
CA ASN A 112 -5.23 -5.48 0.13
C ASN A 112 -6.19 -4.90 1.20
N SER A 113 -6.01 -5.32 2.46
CA SER A 113 -6.89 -4.94 3.60
C SER A 113 -6.83 -3.45 4.02
N GLY A 114 -6.24 -2.57 3.19
CA GLY A 114 -6.01 -1.17 3.54
C GLY A 114 -5.18 -1.01 4.82
N TYR A 115 -4.24 -1.92 5.09
CA TYR A 115 -3.38 -1.82 6.27
C TYR A 115 -2.59 -0.51 6.17
N LYS A 116 -2.98 0.45 6.98
CA LYS A 116 -2.25 1.70 7.18
C LYS A 116 -1.28 1.44 8.33
N ALA A 117 0.01 1.64 8.07
CA ALA A 117 1.00 1.82 9.14
C ALA A 117 0.55 2.95 10.09
#